data_AF-A0A3C2D097-F1
#
_entry.id   AF-A0A3C2D097-F1
#
_cell.length_a   1.000
_cell.length_b   1.000
_cell.length_c   1.000
_cell.angle_alpha   90.00
_cell.angle_beta   90.00
_cell.angle_gamma   90.00
#
_symmetry.space_group_name_H-M   'P 1'
#
loop_
_entity.id
_entity.type
_entity.pdbx_description
1 polymer ?
#
loop_
_entity_poly.entity_id
_entity_poly.type
_entity_poly.pdbx_seq_one_letter_code
_entity_poly.pdbx_strand_id
1 'polypeptide(L)'
;MTNLFAPLGINSFEWKAIRGKHVFASGNLFLAPRDLAKIGQLCLNKGEWNGTAKISKQWMEESTQSWIYPTEFGVGDGYGYQWWLHKNPAMWRTLVMRAYFIMKGDTYHLGE
;
A
#
# COMPACT_ATOMS: atom_id res chain seq x y z
N MET A 1 -4.03 11.65 -6.30
CA MET A 1 -4.84 10.73 -5.46
C MET A 1 -6.04 10.13 -6.21
N THR A 2 -6.37 10.67 -7.38
CA THR A 2 -7.39 10.17 -8.33
C THR A 2 -7.18 8.73 -8.81
N ASN A 3 -5.95 8.21 -8.85
CA ASN A 3 -5.68 6.92 -9.49
C ASN A 3 -6.02 5.67 -8.64
N LEU A 4 -6.12 5.80 -7.31
CA LEU A 4 -6.42 4.67 -6.42
C LEU A 4 -7.67 4.89 -5.57
N PHE A 5 -7.77 6.03 -4.88
CA PHE A 5 -8.85 6.25 -3.90
C PHE A 5 -10.21 6.43 -4.55
N ALA A 6 -10.29 7.25 -5.62
CA ALA A 6 -11.54 7.47 -6.32
C ALA A 6 -12.13 6.18 -6.93
N PRO A 7 -11.34 5.30 -7.61
CA PRO A 7 -11.82 4.00 -8.06
C PRO A 7 -12.35 3.07 -6.95
N LEU A 8 -11.82 3.19 -5.73
CA LEU A 8 -12.27 2.43 -4.55
C LEU A 8 -13.42 3.13 -3.80
N GLY A 9 -13.86 4.30 -4.25
CA GLY A 9 -14.87 5.11 -3.56
C GLY A 9 -14.40 5.56 -2.16
N ILE A 10 -13.11 5.83 -2.00
CA ILE A 10 -12.52 6.40 -0.79
C ILE A 10 -12.55 7.92 -0.95
N ASN A 11 -13.54 8.55 -0.33
CA ASN A 11 -13.82 9.98 -0.52
C ASN A 11 -13.47 10.83 0.70
N SER A 12 -13.25 10.20 1.86
CA SER A 12 -12.94 10.89 3.12
C SER A 12 -11.60 10.39 3.65
N PHE A 13 -10.56 11.19 3.45
CA PHE A 13 -9.22 10.90 3.94
C PHE A 13 -8.47 12.20 4.22
N GLU A 14 -7.48 12.14 5.10
CA GLU A 14 -6.52 13.22 5.32
C GLU A 14 -5.11 12.65 5.12
N TRP A 15 -4.31 13.28 4.27
CA TRP A 15 -2.88 12.96 4.17
C TRP A 15 -2.08 14.19 4.53
N LYS A 16 -1.48 14.18 5.72
CA LYS A 16 -0.82 15.38 6.24
C LYS A 16 0.34 15.80 5.35
N ALA A 17 0.35 17.09 5.03
CA ALA A 17 1.41 17.73 4.28
C ALA A 17 2.65 17.95 5.15
N ILE A 18 3.83 17.86 4.54
CA ILE A 18 5.10 18.28 5.16
C ILE A 18 5.24 19.80 5.01
N ARG A 19 5.20 20.27 3.75
CA ARG A 19 5.28 21.68 3.36
C ARG A 19 4.56 21.88 2.02
N GLY A 20 3.73 22.92 1.91
CA GLY A 20 2.99 23.22 0.69
C GLY A 20 2.13 22.04 0.24
N LYS A 21 2.29 21.60 -1.02
CA LYS A 21 1.50 20.52 -1.64
C LYS A 21 2.09 19.11 -1.44
N HIS A 22 3.23 18.97 -0.74
CA HIS A 22 3.90 17.68 -0.57
C HIS A 22 3.39 16.95 0.67
N VAL A 23 2.95 15.70 0.50
CA VAL A 23 2.46 14.83 1.57
C VAL A 23 3.60 14.04 2.22
N PHE A 24 3.42 13.65 3.48
CA PHE A 24 4.32 12.74 4.16
C PHE A 24 4.08 11.31 3.70
N ALA A 25 4.62 10.90 2.55
CA ALA A 25 4.26 9.63 1.91
C ALA A 25 4.60 8.37 2.74
N SER A 26 5.56 8.48 3.66
CA SER A 26 5.91 7.42 4.60
C SER A 26 4.96 7.34 5.81
N GLY A 27 3.77 7.95 5.79
CA GLY A 27 2.80 7.79 6.88
C GLY A 27 1.76 8.90 6.91
N ASN A 28 1.16 9.13 8.09
CA ASN A 28 0.21 10.23 8.30
C ASN A 28 -0.95 10.30 7.28
N LEU A 29 -1.33 9.15 6.74
CA LEU A 29 -2.56 8.95 6.00
C LEU A 29 -3.63 8.45 6.98
N PHE A 30 -4.69 9.24 7.13
CA PHE A 30 -5.83 8.95 7.97
C PHE A 30 -7.01 8.56 7.09
N LEU A 31 -7.56 7.37 7.34
CA LEU A 31 -8.66 6.76 6.60
C LEU A 31 -9.69 6.21 7.58
N ALA A 32 -10.95 6.13 7.16
CA ALA A 32 -11.91 5.27 7.84
C ALA A 32 -11.43 3.80 7.78
N PRO A 33 -11.59 3.00 8.84
CA PRO A 33 -11.16 1.60 8.83
C PRO A 33 -11.75 0.78 7.67
N ARG A 34 -13.01 1.07 7.29
CA ARG A 34 -13.67 0.44 6.14
C ARG A 34 -12.99 0.79 4.82
N ASP A 35 -12.50 2.01 4.65
CA ASP A 35 -11.80 2.43 3.43
C ASP A 35 -10.41 1.81 3.35
N LEU A 36 -9.72 1.66 4.49
CA LEU A 36 -8.49 0.88 4.53
C LEU A 36 -8.73 -0.60 4.16
N ALA A 37 -9.84 -1.18 4.63
CA ALA A 37 -10.20 -2.56 4.28
C ALA A 37 -10.42 -2.76 2.77
N LYS A 38 -10.89 -1.74 2.04
CA LYS A 38 -11.00 -1.79 0.57
C LYS A 38 -9.64 -1.95 -0.10
N ILE A 39 -8.60 -1.29 0.42
CA ILE A 39 -7.24 -1.45 -0.09
C ILE A 39 -6.75 -2.88 0.18
N GLY A 40 -7.00 -3.42 1.38
CA GLY A 40 -6.71 -4.82 1.68
C GLY A 40 -7.42 -5.80 0.75
N GLN A 41 -8.70 -5.57 0.47
CA GLN A 41 -9.48 -6.39 -0.45
C GLN A 41 -8.98 -6.29 -1.89
N LEU A 42 -8.57 -5.10 -2.35
CA LEU A 42 -7.92 -4.93 -3.66
C LEU A 42 -6.65 -5.80 -3.75
N CYS A 43 -5.86 -5.86 -2.68
CA CYS A 43 -4.66 -6.70 -2.63
C CYS A 43 -5.01 -8.20 -2.68
N LEU A 44 -6.00 -8.64 -1.89
CA LEU A 44 -6.49 -10.04 -1.90
C LEU A 44 -7.05 -10.44 -3.27
N ASN A 45 -7.67 -9.49 -3.97
CA ASN A 45 -8.18 -9.66 -5.33
C ASN A 45 -7.10 -9.46 -6.41
N LYS A 46 -5.82 -9.47 -6.04
CA LYS A 46 -4.69 -9.34 -6.97
C LYS A 46 -4.77 -8.11 -7.88
N GLY A 47 -5.26 -7.00 -7.33
CA GLY A 47 -5.35 -5.72 -8.03
C GLY A 47 -6.66 -5.50 -8.78
N GLU A 48 -7.60 -6.44 -8.71
CA GLU A 48 -8.94 -6.28 -9.28
C GLU A 48 -9.92 -5.65 -8.29
N TRP A 49 -10.68 -4.68 -8.77
CA TRP A 49 -11.80 -4.06 -8.05
C TRP A 49 -13.05 -4.06 -8.92
N ASN A 50 -14.12 -4.69 -8.43
CA ASN A 50 -15.41 -4.78 -9.14
C ASN A 50 -15.25 -5.24 -10.61
N GLY A 51 -14.47 -6.31 -10.86
CA GLY A 51 -14.25 -6.84 -12.21
C GLY A 51 -13.29 -6.03 -13.09
N THR A 52 -12.68 -4.96 -12.57
CA THR A 52 -11.72 -4.13 -13.31
C THR A 52 -10.34 -4.20 -12.67
N ALA A 53 -9.31 -4.53 -13.46
CA ALA A 53 -7.92 -4.44 -13.00
C ALA A 53 -7.54 -2.97 -12.75
N LYS A 54 -7.31 -2.60 -11.49
CA LYS A 54 -6.82 -1.26 -11.09
C LYS A 54 -5.33 -1.25 -10.86
N ILE A 55 -4.78 -2.37 -10.44
CA ILE A 55 -3.35 -2.62 -10.30
C ILE A 55 -3.06 -3.89 -11.08
N SER A 56 -1.94 -3.95 -11.81
CA SER A 56 -1.59 -5.16 -12.54
C SER A 56 -1.35 -6.31 -11.56
N LYS A 57 -1.81 -7.50 -11.93
CA LYS A 57 -1.57 -8.73 -11.16
C LYS A 57 -0.07 -8.96 -10.93
N GLN A 58 0.73 -8.73 -11.98
CA GLN A 58 2.19 -8.82 -11.90
C GLN A 58 2.77 -7.89 -10.83
N TRP A 59 2.34 -6.62 -10.77
CA TRP A 59 2.82 -5.70 -9.73
C TRP A 59 2.36 -6.13 -8.33
N MET A 60 1.16 -6.67 -8.19
CA MET A 60 0.72 -7.22 -6.90
C MET A 60 1.63 -8.37 -6.43
N GLU A 61 1.99 -9.28 -7.33
CA GLU A 61 2.89 -10.39 -7.05
C GLU A 61 4.32 -9.90 -6.73
N GLU A 62 4.87 -9.00 -7.57
CA GLU A 62 6.20 -8.42 -7.38
C GLU A 62 6.29 -7.55 -6.12
N SER A 63 5.25 -6.76 -5.81
CA SER A 63 5.26 -5.86 -4.65
C SER A 63 5.16 -6.59 -3.33
N THR A 64 4.47 -7.74 -3.31
CA THR A 64 4.21 -8.51 -2.08
C THR A 64 5.12 -9.72 -1.90
N GLN A 65 6.06 -9.98 -2.82
CA GLN A 65 7.07 -11.02 -2.61
C GLN A 65 8.23 -10.54 -1.73
N SER A 66 8.92 -11.49 -1.10
CA SER A 66 10.06 -11.19 -0.24
C SER A 66 11.28 -10.85 -1.10
N TRP A 67 11.72 -9.60 -1.03
CA TRP A 67 12.98 -9.15 -1.64
C TRP A 67 14.10 -9.03 -0.63
N ILE A 68 13.74 -8.78 0.63
CA ILE A 68 14.65 -8.77 1.77
C ILE A 68 14.21 -9.88 2.71
N TYR A 69 15.10 -10.82 2.98
CA TYR A 69 14.86 -11.93 3.88
C TYR A 69 15.24 -11.54 5.32
N PRO A 70 14.55 -12.07 6.34
CA PRO A 70 14.80 -11.71 7.72
C PRO A 70 16.22 -12.09 8.12
N THR A 71 16.89 -11.17 8.82
CA THR A 71 18.14 -11.44 9.55
C THR A 71 17.81 -11.88 10.97
N GLU A 72 18.82 -12.31 11.73
CA GLU A 72 18.71 -12.86 13.09
C GLU A 72 17.98 -11.96 14.11
N PHE A 73 17.74 -10.68 13.79
CA PHE A 73 17.11 -9.69 14.68
C PHE A 73 15.62 -9.40 14.38
N GLY A 74 14.98 -10.22 13.55
CA GLY A 74 13.56 -10.59 13.70
C GLY A 74 12.49 -9.49 13.73
N VAL A 75 12.32 -8.76 12.62
CA VAL A 75 11.05 -8.03 12.37
C VAL A 75 10.45 -8.56 11.07
N GLY A 76 9.38 -9.35 11.18
CA GLY A 76 8.72 -10.01 10.04
C GLY A 76 9.45 -11.23 9.47
N ASP A 77 8.79 -11.92 8.55
CA ASP A 77 9.31 -13.08 7.80
C ASP A 77 9.93 -12.67 6.45
N GLY A 78 9.96 -11.37 6.15
CA GLY A 78 10.52 -10.77 4.94
C GLY A 78 9.96 -9.36 4.69
N TYR A 79 10.51 -8.68 3.69
CA TYR A 79 10.05 -7.37 3.25
C TYR A 79 10.12 -7.23 1.73
N GLY A 80 9.12 -6.57 1.14
CA GLY A 80 9.07 -6.28 -0.29
C GLY A 80 8.33 -4.99 -0.57
N TYR A 81 8.91 -4.07 -1.34
CA TYR A 81 8.30 -2.81 -1.81
C TYR A 81 7.24 -2.16 -0.87
N GLN A 82 7.61 -1.93 0.40
CA GLN A 82 6.77 -1.35 1.49
C GLN A 82 5.86 -2.29 2.29
N TRP A 83 5.88 -3.58 2.00
CA TRP A 83 5.18 -4.62 2.73
C TRP A 83 6.11 -5.35 3.70
N TRP A 84 5.69 -5.42 4.97
CA TRP A 84 6.19 -6.42 5.89
C TRP A 84 5.45 -7.72 5.64
N LEU A 85 6.19 -8.80 5.41
CA LEU A 85 5.63 -10.11 5.10
C LEU A 85 5.65 -10.97 6.35
N HIS A 86 4.55 -11.70 6.56
CA HIS A 86 4.43 -12.65 7.65
C HIS A 86 3.92 -13.99 7.09
N LYS A 87 4.67 -15.06 7.34
CA LYS A 87 4.33 -16.44 6.99
C LYS A 87 3.28 -17.01 7.95
N ASN A 88 3.20 -16.46 9.16
CA ASN A 88 2.26 -16.93 10.17
C ASN A 88 0.96 -16.07 10.20
N PRO A 89 -0.19 -16.63 9.79
CA PRO A 89 -1.49 -15.98 9.91
C PRO A 89 -2.02 -16.01 11.34
N ALA A 90 -1.19 -15.92 12.38
CA ALA A 90 -1.59 -15.53 13.73
C ALA A 90 -1.09 -14.12 14.09
N MET A 91 -0.05 -13.63 13.39
CA MET A 91 0.60 -12.34 13.65
C MET A 91 -0.21 -11.12 13.16
N TRP A 92 -1.18 -11.31 12.25
CA TRP A 92 -2.11 -10.26 11.79
C TRP A 92 -3.01 -9.69 12.90
N ARG A 93 -3.17 -10.41 14.02
CA ARG A 93 -4.03 -9.97 15.14
C ARG A 93 -3.38 -8.92 16.04
N THR A 94 -2.06 -8.75 15.96
CA THR A 94 -1.28 -7.95 16.92
C THR A 94 -0.69 -6.67 16.32
N LEU A 95 -0.73 -6.51 14.98
CA LEU A 95 -0.22 -5.31 14.33
C LEU A 95 -1.33 -4.29 14.05
N VAL A 96 -1.15 -3.09 14.59
CA VAL A 96 -1.70 -1.88 13.96
C VAL A 96 -1.19 -1.87 12.52
N MET A 97 -2.09 -1.99 11.55
CA MET A 97 -1.79 -1.86 10.13
C MET A 97 -1.19 -0.47 9.87
N ARG A 98 0.14 -0.34 9.95
CA ARG A 98 0.88 0.81 9.44
C ARG A 98 1.18 0.50 7.98
N ALA A 99 0.24 0.88 7.12
CA ALA A 99 0.46 0.78 5.68
C ALA A 99 1.29 1.98 5.21
N TYR A 100 2.48 1.69 4.70
CA TYR A 100 3.31 2.65 3.99
C TYR A 100 3.00 2.45 2.50
N PHE A 101 2.31 3.39 1.86
CA PHE A 101 1.98 3.27 0.44
C PHE A 101 2.91 4.16 -0.38
N ILE A 102 3.73 3.56 -1.24
CA ILE A 102 4.39 4.26 -2.34
C ILE A 102 3.79 3.71 -3.63
N MET A 103 2.95 4.49 -4.30
CA MET A 103 2.58 4.21 -5.68
C MET A 103 3.73 4.68 -6.57
N LYS A 104 4.30 3.77 -7.37
CA LYS A 104 5.21 4.14 -8.45
C LYS A 104 4.41 5.01 -9.43
N GLY A 105 4.66 6.31 -9.39
CA GLY A 105 4.17 7.22 -10.43
C GLY A 105 4.98 6.98 -11.68
N ASP A 106 4.29 6.82 -12.82
CA ASP A 106 4.95 6.95 -14.10
C ASP A 106 5.63 8.32 -14.17
N THR A 107 6.86 8.28 -14.66
CA THR A 107 7.81 9.38 -14.77
C THR A 107 7.18 10.64 -15.38
N TYR A 108 7.28 11.77 -14.66
CA TYR A 108 7.21 13.07 -15.31
C TYR A 108 8.48 13.24 -16.15
N HIS A 109 8.32 13.25 -17.47
CA HIS A 109 9.31 13.88 -18.34
C HIS A 109 9.24 15.39 -18.10
N LEU A 110 10.21 15.92 -17.34
CA LEU A 110 10.53 17.33 -17.40
C LEU A 110 11.32 17.53 -18.70
N GLY A 111 10.61 17.92 -19.76
CA GLY A 111 11.20 18.62 -20.88
C GLY A 111 11.40 20.08 -20.48
N GLU A 112 12.64 20.54 -20.69
CA GLU A 112 13.21 21.89 -20.74
C GLU A 112 12.48 23.05 -20.02
#